data_AF-A0AAI8IPV5-F1
#
_entry.id   AF-A0AAI8IPV5-F1
#
_cell.length_a   1.000
_cell.length_b   1.000
_cell.length_c   1.000
_cell.angle_alpha   90.00
_cell.angle_beta   90.00
_cell.angle_gamma   90.00
#
_symmetry.space_group_name_H-M   'P 1'
#
loop_
_entity.id
_entity.type
_entity.pdbx_description
1 polymer ?
#
loop_
_entity_poly.entity_id
_entity_poly.type
_entity_poly.pdbx_seq_one_letter_code
_entity_poly.pdbx_strand_id
1 'polypeptide(L)'
;MTRRLVRPWMLALAALLLFGAAVMVAGAIAGHNASVAQAAAWEQQQKRRCVPAGGDGAAVTAEQVRALLDNTDAGIDVPGLPLPEEQVPVAQAVIATGAQMGISAHGQVVALATALQESNLRNLPYGDRDSLGVFQQRPSMGWGTPAQILDPVYASQKFYEGLQKIDGWEEMPVTEAAQAVQRSAYPDAYAKHEPLATALQQAIGPTLGTSATTAVGGRACAGQTAVGPAADPQGKLPDGYTIPRGTTPQARAAIEWALQQLGGAYQWGGSCTNPRGAEPRDRCDCSSLMQRAYGVAGVSLSRTTYTQVNEGKVVPAGAVRAGDLVFSGGGNPASPQHVALALGDGLVVHAPAPGKVIEVTSITSNGDILAVRRIA
;
A
#
# COMPACT_ATOMS: atom_id res chain seq x y z
N MET A 1 -39.61 -48.78 -77.32
CA MET A 1 -39.84 -48.71 -75.86
C MET A 1 -38.55 -49.08 -75.14
N THR A 2 -37.72 -48.10 -74.82
CA THR A 2 -36.39 -48.25 -74.21
C THR A 2 -36.48 -47.91 -72.72
N ARG A 3 -36.42 -48.91 -71.84
CA ARG A 3 -36.35 -48.70 -70.39
C ARG A 3 -34.88 -48.51 -69.97
N ARG A 4 -34.55 -47.31 -69.50
CA ARG A 4 -33.24 -46.97 -68.91
C ARG A 4 -33.09 -47.65 -67.53
N LEU A 5 -32.00 -48.38 -67.35
CA LEU A 5 -31.49 -48.87 -66.07
C LEU A 5 -30.67 -47.77 -65.39
N VAL A 6 -31.04 -47.39 -64.17
CA VAL A 6 -30.20 -46.56 -63.29
C VAL A 6 -29.53 -47.50 -62.29
N ARG A 7 -28.19 -47.54 -62.30
CA ARG A 7 -27.35 -48.38 -61.43
C ARG A 7 -27.22 -47.77 -60.02
N PRO A 8 -27.24 -48.58 -58.93
CA PRO A 8 -27.20 -48.10 -57.55
C PRO A 8 -25.74 -47.97 -57.07
N TRP A 9 -25.08 -46.85 -57.35
CA TRP A 9 -23.72 -46.56 -56.85
C TRP A 9 -23.61 -45.21 -56.14
N MET A 10 -24.73 -44.65 -55.65
CA MET A 10 -24.76 -43.34 -54.98
C MET A 10 -24.93 -43.38 -53.44
N LEU A 11 -24.85 -44.54 -52.79
CA LEU A 11 -25.01 -44.63 -51.32
C LEU A 11 -23.73 -44.93 -50.53
N ALA A 12 -22.59 -45.18 -51.17
CA ALA A 12 -21.35 -45.53 -50.46
C ALA A 12 -20.41 -44.34 -50.15
N LEU A 13 -20.67 -43.15 -50.70
CA LEU A 13 -19.82 -41.95 -50.49
C LEU A 13 -20.28 -41.04 -49.35
N ALA A 14 -21.45 -41.30 -48.75
CA ALA A 14 -21.94 -40.53 -47.60
C ALA A 14 -21.42 -41.08 -46.25
N ALA A 15 -20.97 -42.33 -46.18
CA ALA A 15 -20.55 -42.96 -44.93
C ALA A 15 -19.10 -42.68 -44.53
N LEU A 16 -18.21 -42.35 -45.49
CA LEU A 16 -16.79 -42.11 -45.21
C LEU A 16 -16.44 -40.65 -44.86
N LEU A 17 -17.33 -39.70 -45.16
CA LEU A 17 -17.18 -38.30 -44.72
C LEU A 17 -17.67 -38.06 -43.29
N LEU A 18 -18.47 -38.98 -42.72
CA LEU A 18 -18.97 -38.87 -41.34
C LEU A 18 -18.02 -39.45 -40.29
N PHE A 19 -17.08 -40.33 -40.66
CA PHE A 19 -16.10 -40.89 -39.71
C PHE A 19 -14.84 -40.02 -39.54
N GLY A 20 -14.42 -39.29 -40.60
CA GLY A 20 -13.29 -38.36 -40.53
C GLY A 20 -13.55 -37.10 -39.70
N ALA A 21 -14.80 -36.61 -39.69
CA ALA A 21 -15.20 -35.45 -38.89
C ALA A 21 -15.38 -35.80 -37.39
N ALA A 22 -15.78 -37.04 -37.07
CA ALA A 22 -16.00 -37.47 -35.68
C ALA A 22 -14.68 -37.64 -34.89
N VAL A 23 -13.58 -38.04 -35.55
CA VAL A 23 -12.28 -38.25 -34.88
C VAL A 23 -11.51 -36.94 -34.65
N MET A 24 -11.66 -35.93 -35.53
CA MET A 24 -11.06 -34.60 -35.30
C MET A 24 -11.82 -33.76 -34.26
N VAL A 25 -13.13 -33.97 -34.08
CA VAL A 25 -13.90 -33.29 -33.02
C VAL A 25 -13.64 -33.92 -31.64
N ALA A 26 -13.40 -35.23 -31.55
CA ALA A 26 -13.05 -35.90 -30.29
C ALA A 26 -11.65 -35.51 -29.76
N GLY A 27 -10.67 -35.30 -30.65
CA GLY A 27 -9.32 -34.83 -30.27
C GLY A 27 -9.30 -33.36 -29.80
N ALA A 28 -10.14 -32.50 -30.36
CA ALA A 28 -10.25 -31.10 -29.95
C ALA A 28 -10.97 -30.92 -28.58
N ILE A 29 -11.93 -31.79 -28.27
CA ILE A 29 -12.66 -31.77 -26.98
C ILE A 29 -11.81 -32.35 -25.83
N ALA A 30 -10.95 -33.34 -26.09
CA ALA A 30 -10.01 -33.86 -25.08
C ALA A 30 -8.87 -32.87 -24.75
N GLY A 31 -8.39 -32.11 -25.74
CA GLY A 31 -7.36 -31.08 -25.55
C GLY A 31 -7.86 -29.79 -24.88
N HIS A 32 -9.14 -29.43 -25.05
CA HIS A 32 -9.71 -28.24 -24.39
C HIS A 32 -10.15 -28.53 -22.94
N ASN A 33 -10.52 -29.76 -22.58
CA ASN A 33 -10.91 -30.08 -21.21
C ASN A 33 -9.72 -30.25 -20.24
N ALA A 34 -8.51 -30.50 -20.74
CA ALA A 34 -7.31 -30.58 -19.91
C ALA A 34 -6.80 -29.19 -19.46
N SER A 35 -6.99 -28.14 -20.26
CA SER A 35 -6.59 -26.76 -19.93
C SER A 35 -7.58 -26.03 -19.04
N VAL A 36 -8.88 -26.33 -19.13
CA VAL A 36 -9.91 -25.79 -18.24
C VAL A 36 -9.89 -26.48 -16.86
N ALA A 37 -9.54 -27.77 -16.80
CA ALA A 37 -9.32 -28.47 -15.54
C ALA A 37 -8.05 -27.99 -14.80
N GLN A 38 -6.99 -27.61 -15.52
CA GLN A 38 -5.81 -26.96 -14.92
C GLN A 38 -6.10 -25.50 -14.52
N ALA A 39 -6.86 -24.72 -15.30
CA ALA A 39 -7.28 -23.39 -14.86
C ALA A 39 -8.21 -23.43 -13.62
N ALA A 40 -9.15 -24.37 -13.56
CA ALA A 40 -10.06 -24.56 -12.42
C ALA A 40 -9.37 -25.17 -11.19
N ALA A 41 -8.34 -26.02 -11.37
CA ALA A 41 -7.52 -26.53 -10.27
C ALA A 41 -6.63 -25.44 -9.67
N TRP A 42 -6.14 -24.49 -10.49
CA TRP A 42 -5.37 -23.34 -10.02
C TRP A 42 -6.27 -22.30 -9.35
N GLU A 43 -7.50 -22.10 -9.84
CA GLU A 43 -8.49 -21.24 -9.18
C GLU A 43 -9.00 -21.85 -7.86
N GLN A 44 -9.17 -23.18 -7.76
CA GLN A 44 -9.48 -23.85 -6.49
C GLN A 44 -8.28 -23.92 -5.53
N GLN A 45 -7.05 -24.01 -6.03
CA GLN A 45 -5.83 -23.99 -5.21
C GLN A 45 -5.47 -22.57 -4.73
N GLN A 46 -5.83 -21.52 -5.48
CA GLN A 46 -5.79 -20.12 -5.04
C GLN A 46 -6.94 -19.78 -4.07
N LYS A 47 -8.18 -20.25 -4.33
CA LYS A 47 -9.33 -20.10 -3.39
C LYS A 47 -9.15 -20.85 -2.07
N ARG A 48 -8.33 -21.90 -2.02
CA ARG A 48 -8.00 -22.63 -0.78
C ARG A 48 -6.76 -22.11 -0.05
N ARG A 49 -6.05 -21.11 -0.58
CA ARG A 49 -4.84 -20.55 0.05
C ARG A 49 -4.89 -19.07 0.39
N CYS A 50 -5.95 -18.37 0.01
CA CYS A 50 -6.27 -17.08 0.59
C CYS A 50 -7.76 -17.07 0.89
N VAL A 51 -8.14 -17.45 2.10
CA VAL A 51 -9.42 -17.00 2.65
C VAL A 51 -9.21 -15.54 3.04
N PRO A 52 -9.87 -14.56 2.41
CA PRO A 52 -9.93 -13.24 3.01
C PRO A 52 -10.63 -13.43 4.36
N ALA A 53 -10.13 -12.78 5.41
CA ALA A 53 -10.95 -12.48 6.56
C ALA A 53 -12.08 -11.55 6.08
N GLY A 54 -13.10 -12.13 5.47
CA GLY A 54 -14.43 -11.55 5.38
C GLY A 54 -14.99 -11.62 6.78
N GLY A 55 -14.83 -10.51 7.51
CA GLY A 55 -15.71 -10.15 8.60
C GLY A 55 -16.49 -8.95 8.12
N ASP A 56 -17.80 -9.10 8.05
CA ASP A 56 -18.76 -8.03 7.83
C ASP A 56 -18.46 -6.84 8.75
N GLY A 57 -18.93 -5.64 8.39
CA GLY A 57 -18.79 -4.40 9.18
C GLY A 57 -19.47 -4.46 10.56
N ALA A 58 -19.03 -5.39 11.40
CA ALA A 58 -19.32 -5.50 12.81
C ALA A 58 -18.33 -4.62 13.54
N ALA A 59 -18.85 -3.76 14.41
CA ALA A 59 -18.04 -2.92 15.28
C ALA A 59 -16.94 -3.75 15.94
N VAL A 60 -15.70 -3.36 15.65
CA VAL A 60 -14.49 -3.89 16.27
C VAL A 60 -14.63 -3.76 17.79
N THR A 61 -14.43 -4.85 18.51
CA THR A 61 -14.55 -4.83 19.97
C THR A 61 -13.24 -4.38 20.60
N ALA A 62 -13.32 -3.62 21.70
CA ALA A 62 -12.15 -3.20 22.46
C ALA A 62 -11.27 -4.37 22.95
N GLU A 63 -11.85 -5.57 23.04
CA GLU A 63 -11.16 -6.81 23.42
C GLU A 63 -10.22 -7.32 22.33
N GLN A 64 -10.61 -7.23 21.04
CA GLN A 64 -9.76 -7.60 19.91
C GLN A 64 -8.55 -6.67 19.77
N VAL A 65 -8.72 -5.39 20.05
CA VAL A 65 -7.61 -4.42 20.08
C VAL A 65 -6.69 -4.70 21.26
N ARG A 66 -7.22 -4.94 22.46
CA ARG A 66 -6.41 -5.29 23.66
C ARG A 66 -5.54 -6.52 23.44
N ALA A 67 -6.07 -7.57 22.79
CA ALA A 67 -5.29 -8.76 22.46
C ALA A 67 -4.11 -8.48 21.50
N LEU A 68 -4.19 -7.47 20.63
CA LEU A 68 -3.05 -7.05 19.80
C LEU A 68 -2.01 -6.28 20.61
N LEU A 69 -2.45 -5.47 21.59
CA LEU A 69 -1.59 -4.67 22.47
C LEU A 69 -0.77 -5.57 23.41
N ASP A 70 -1.39 -6.63 23.95
CA ASP A 70 -0.74 -7.57 24.87
C ASP A 70 0.41 -8.38 24.22
N ASN A 71 0.45 -8.44 22.88
CA ASN A 71 1.52 -9.12 22.13
C ASN A 71 2.65 -8.17 21.71
N THR A 72 2.57 -6.88 22.03
CA THR A 72 3.61 -5.89 21.76
C THR A 72 4.44 -5.58 23.02
N ASP A 73 4.95 -6.62 23.66
CA ASP A 73 6.04 -6.52 24.63
C ASP A 73 7.34 -6.17 23.88
N ALA A 74 7.79 -4.91 23.93
CA ALA A 74 9.21 -4.53 23.94
C ALA A 74 9.44 -3.04 23.63
N GLY A 75 9.89 -2.29 24.63
CA GLY A 75 10.87 -1.19 24.50
C GLY A 75 10.92 -0.40 23.19
N ILE A 76 9.80 0.17 22.76
CA ILE A 76 9.77 1.07 21.59
C ILE A 76 10.34 2.42 22.05
N ASP A 77 11.62 2.67 21.74
CA ASP A 77 12.27 3.97 21.96
C ASP A 77 12.00 4.89 20.76
N VAL A 78 11.01 5.77 20.91
CA VAL A 78 10.74 6.85 19.93
C VAL A 78 11.24 8.17 20.51
N PRO A 79 12.34 8.73 19.98
CA PRO A 79 12.83 10.04 20.40
C PRO A 79 11.75 11.11 20.25
N GLY A 80 11.50 11.87 21.33
CA GLY A 80 10.50 12.94 21.35
C GLY A 80 9.24 12.65 22.16
N LEU A 81 9.11 11.45 22.74
CA LEU A 81 8.09 11.15 23.75
C LEU A 81 8.62 11.44 25.17
N PRO A 82 8.05 12.40 25.91
CA PRO A 82 8.49 12.69 27.28
C PRO A 82 8.08 11.61 28.30
N LEU A 83 7.05 10.80 28.01
CA LEU A 83 6.52 9.75 28.88
C LEU A 83 6.21 8.47 28.08
N PRO A 84 7.21 7.77 27.52
CA PRO A 84 6.99 6.63 26.63
C PRO A 84 6.13 5.51 27.24
N GLU A 85 6.28 5.22 28.54
CA GLU A 85 5.49 4.19 29.23
C GLU A 85 3.98 4.50 29.26
N GLU A 86 3.60 5.78 29.26
CA GLU A 86 2.19 6.21 29.21
C GLU A 86 1.71 6.38 27.76
N GLN A 87 2.58 6.88 26.88
CA GLN A 87 2.23 7.31 25.53
C GLN A 87 2.23 6.15 24.52
N VAL A 88 3.19 5.22 24.57
CA VAL A 88 3.28 4.13 23.60
C VAL A 88 2.03 3.25 23.59
N PRO A 89 1.46 2.81 24.74
CA PRO A 89 0.22 2.03 24.74
C PRO A 89 -0.96 2.78 24.10
N VAL A 90 -1.04 4.11 24.29
CA VAL A 90 -2.07 4.95 23.67
C VAL A 90 -1.86 5.02 22.15
N ALA A 91 -0.63 5.20 21.68
CA ALA A 91 -0.31 5.19 20.24
C ALA A 91 -0.66 3.86 19.60
N GLN A 92 -0.31 2.75 20.26
CA GLN A 92 -0.64 1.41 19.79
C GLN A 92 -2.16 1.21 19.68
N ALA A 93 -2.94 1.68 20.66
CA ALA A 93 -4.41 1.63 20.59
C ALA A 93 -4.96 2.42 19.39
N VAL A 94 -4.44 3.63 19.14
CA VAL A 94 -4.84 4.46 17.99
C VAL A 94 -4.53 3.78 16.65
N ILE A 95 -3.32 3.22 16.52
CA ILE A 95 -2.84 2.56 15.29
C ILE A 95 -3.58 1.24 15.06
N ALA A 96 -3.71 0.41 16.10
CA ALA A 96 -4.39 -0.88 16.03
C ALA A 96 -5.87 -0.70 15.65
N THR A 97 -6.55 0.29 16.25
CA THR A 97 -7.94 0.62 15.91
C THR A 97 -8.05 1.05 14.44
N GLY A 98 -7.16 1.92 13.97
CA GLY A 98 -7.14 2.38 12.58
C GLY A 98 -6.88 1.23 11.61
N ALA A 99 -5.89 0.38 11.89
CA ALA A 99 -5.55 -0.78 11.08
C ALA A 99 -6.75 -1.75 10.96
N GLN A 100 -7.46 -2.03 12.06
CA GLN A 100 -8.64 -2.90 12.04
C GLN A 100 -9.82 -2.29 11.27
N MET A 101 -9.95 -0.96 11.29
CA MET A 101 -10.95 -0.24 10.50
C MET A 101 -10.54 -0.06 9.02
N GLY A 102 -9.40 -0.61 8.59
CA GLY A 102 -8.88 -0.44 7.24
C GLY A 102 -8.40 0.99 6.92
N ILE A 103 -8.18 1.80 7.96
CA ILE A 103 -7.66 3.16 7.82
C ILE A 103 -6.19 3.10 7.39
N SER A 104 -5.86 3.87 6.36
CA SER A 104 -4.50 3.96 5.81
C SER A 104 -3.51 4.48 6.85
N ALA A 105 -2.21 4.23 6.63
CA ALA A 105 -1.14 4.80 7.46
C ALA A 105 -1.26 6.33 7.57
N HIS A 106 -1.65 7.00 6.48
CA HIS A 106 -1.93 8.44 6.49
C HIS A 106 -3.02 8.80 7.51
N GLY A 107 -4.17 8.12 7.50
CA GLY A 107 -5.24 8.37 8.47
C GLY A 107 -4.84 8.07 9.92
N GLN A 108 -3.99 7.06 10.14
CA GLN A 108 -3.42 6.77 11.45
C GLN A 108 -2.49 7.90 11.93
N VAL A 109 -1.68 8.46 11.04
CA VAL A 109 -0.84 9.65 11.32
C VAL A 109 -1.70 10.87 11.63
N VAL A 110 -2.83 11.08 10.93
CA VAL A 110 -3.81 12.13 11.25
C VAL A 110 -4.29 11.98 12.69
N ALA A 111 -4.72 10.78 13.09
CA ALA A 111 -5.18 10.53 14.45
C ALA A 111 -4.06 10.72 15.50
N LEU A 112 -2.85 10.20 15.26
CA LEU A 112 -1.73 10.37 16.18
C LEU A 112 -1.32 11.85 16.32
N ALA A 113 -1.30 12.61 15.23
CA ALA A 113 -1.01 14.04 15.25
C ALA A 113 -2.09 14.82 16.02
N THR A 114 -3.36 14.46 15.86
CA THR A 114 -4.44 15.01 16.68
C THR A 114 -4.25 14.66 18.16
N ALA A 115 -4.02 13.38 18.50
CA ALA A 115 -3.82 12.95 19.87
C ALA A 115 -2.63 13.65 20.55
N LEU A 116 -1.53 13.83 19.83
CA LEU A 116 -0.37 14.60 20.30
C LEU A 116 -0.71 16.07 20.56
N GLN A 117 -1.52 16.69 19.70
CA GLN A 117 -1.93 18.08 19.89
C GLN A 117 -2.93 18.25 21.04
N GLU A 118 -3.85 17.32 21.20
CA GLU A 118 -4.95 17.42 22.17
C GLU A 118 -4.53 17.03 23.58
N SER A 119 -3.74 15.97 23.74
CA SER A 119 -3.41 15.40 25.05
C SER A 119 -1.93 15.11 25.25
N ASN A 120 -1.08 15.48 24.28
CA ASN A 120 0.27 14.93 24.17
C ASN A 120 0.25 13.40 24.14
N LEU A 121 -0.77 12.82 23.49
CA LEU A 121 -0.95 11.38 23.33
C LEU A 121 -1.14 10.61 24.66
N ARG A 122 -1.88 11.23 25.59
CA ARG A 122 -2.16 10.69 26.92
C ARG A 122 -3.66 10.54 27.12
N ASN A 123 -4.08 9.51 27.85
CA ASN A 123 -5.50 9.30 28.12
C ASN A 123 -5.95 10.06 29.38
N LEU A 124 -6.27 11.35 29.22
CA LEU A 124 -6.52 12.25 30.34
C LEU A 124 -7.97 12.17 30.85
N PRO A 125 -8.22 12.03 32.18
CA PRO A 125 -9.56 12.05 32.75
C PRO A 125 -10.09 13.47 33.00
N TYR A 126 -9.46 14.48 32.40
CA TYR A 126 -9.80 15.89 32.51
C TYR A 126 -9.36 16.64 31.26
N GLY A 127 -9.87 17.87 31.10
CA GLY A 127 -9.63 18.73 29.96
C GLY A 127 -10.33 20.09 30.12
N ASP A 128 -10.37 20.89 29.05
CA ASP A 128 -11.24 22.07 29.03
C ASP A 128 -12.71 21.66 29.04
N ARG A 129 -13.53 22.34 29.86
CA ARG A 129 -14.95 22.01 30.08
C ARG A 129 -15.15 20.53 30.51
N ASP A 130 -15.77 19.72 29.66
CA ASP A 130 -16.00 18.27 29.85
C ASP A 130 -15.21 17.42 28.84
N SER A 131 -14.15 17.97 28.23
CA SER A 131 -13.25 17.21 27.35
C SER A 131 -12.52 16.12 28.13
N LEU A 132 -12.45 14.93 27.54
CA LEU A 132 -11.83 13.74 28.12
C LEU A 132 -11.03 12.96 27.07
N GLY A 133 -10.12 12.13 27.55
CA GLY A 133 -9.43 11.12 26.77
C GLY A 133 -8.38 11.64 25.81
N VAL A 134 -7.86 10.72 24.99
CA VAL A 134 -6.72 10.94 24.08
C VAL A 134 -6.94 12.04 23.04
N PHE A 135 -8.19 12.25 22.62
CA PHE A 135 -8.56 13.27 21.62
C PHE A 135 -9.29 14.49 22.22
N GLN A 136 -9.35 14.61 23.56
CA GLN A 136 -10.08 15.66 24.27
C GLN A 136 -11.53 15.84 23.79
N GLN A 137 -12.20 14.72 23.50
CA GLN A 137 -13.57 14.67 23.01
C GLN A 137 -14.55 14.99 24.14
N ARG A 138 -15.69 15.63 23.80
CA ARG A 138 -16.67 16.12 24.77
C ARG A 138 -17.95 15.28 24.76
N PRO A 139 -18.36 14.67 25.89
CA PRO A 139 -19.65 14.03 26.02
C PRO A 139 -20.82 14.94 25.64
N SER A 140 -20.79 16.22 26.06
CA SER A 140 -21.86 17.17 25.74
C SER A 140 -22.02 17.46 24.25
N MET A 141 -21.01 17.11 23.42
CA MET A 141 -21.02 17.32 21.98
C MET A 141 -21.39 16.03 21.21
N GLY A 142 -21.79 14.98 21.92
CA GLY A 142 -22.27 13.74 21.31
C GLY A 142 -21.17 12.74 20.92
N TRP A 143 -19.92 12.93 21.39
CA TRP A 143 -18.82 12.01 21.11
C TRP A 143 -18.94 10.67 21.84
N GLY A 144 -19.71 10.61 22.93
CA GLY A 144 -19.92 9.39 23.73
C GLY A 144 -20.16 9.72 25.20
N THR A 145 -20.33 8.69 26.03
CA THR A 145 -20.34 8.87 27.50
C THR A 145 -18.92 9.10 28.05
N PRO A 146 -18.75 9.67 29.25
CA PRO A 146 -17.42 9.84 29.86
C PRO A 146 -16.61 8.54 29.92
N ALA A 147 -17.24 7.42 30.28
CA ALA A 147 -16.59 6.12 30.35
C ALA A 147 -16.13 5.61 28.97
N GLN A 148 -16.90 5.88 27.91
CA GLN A 148 -16.54 5.52 26.55
C GLN A 148 -15.39 6.37 26.01
N ILE A 149 -15.41 7.68 26.24
CA ILE A 149 -14.35 8.58 25.76
C ILE A 149 -13.01 8.31 26.46
N LEU A 150 -13.04 7.85 27.71
CA LEU A 150 -11.87 7.38 28.45
C LEU A 150 -11.34 6.02 27.99
N ASP A 151 -12.01 5.32 27.08
CA ASP A 151 -11.46 4.13 26.40
C ASP A 151 -10.77 4.58 25.10
N PRO A 152 -9.42 4.48 25.00
CA PRO A 152 -8.69 4.91 23.81
C PRO A 152 -9.16 4.22 22.53
N VAL A 153 -9.63 2.97 22.61
CA VAL A 153 -10.14 2.24 21.43
C VAL A 153 -11.42 2.89 20.92
N TYR A 154 -12.37 3.16 21.82
CA TYR A 154 -13.62 3.82 21.46
C TYR A 154 -13.37 5.23 20.92
N ALA A 155 -12.54 6.01 21.62
CA ALA A 155 -12.22 7.38 21.24
C ALA A 155 -11.57 7.44 19.84
N SER A 156 -10.65 6.50 19.53
CA SER A 156 -10.05 6.34 18.21
C SER A 156 -11.07 5.93 17.15
N GLN A 157 -11.95 4.97 17.44
CA GLN A 157 -13.00 4.58 16.50
C GLN A 157 -13.89 5.77 16.14
N LYS A 158 -14.33 6.55 17.13
CA LYS A 158 -15.13 7.76 16.91
C LYS A 158 -14.39 8.81 16.10
N PHE A 159 -13.10 8.98 16.34
CA PHE A 159 -12.27 9.88 15.54
C PHE A 159 -12.23 9.44 14.07
N TYR A 160 -11.97 8.16 13.79
CA TYR A 160 -11.92 7.64 12.42
C TYR A 160 -13.30 7.64 11.72
N GLU A 161 -14.38 7.37 12.44
CA GLU A 161 -15.76 7.56 11.94
C GLU A 161 -16.03 9.02 11.54
N GLY A 162 -15.43 9.98 12.26
CA GLY A 162 -15.46 11.39 11.90
C GLY A 162 -14.63 11.68 10.66
N LEU A 163 -13.41 11.13 10.59
CA LEU A 163 -12.49 11.28 9.47
C LEU A 163 -13.08 10.79 8.15
N GLN A 164 -13.66 9.58 8.15
CA GLN A 164 -14.27 8.96 6.96
C GLN A 164 -15.49 9.72 6.42
N LYS A 165 -16.06 10.67 7.16
CA LYS A 165 -17.18 11.52 6.70
C LYS A 165 -16.71 12.73 5.91
N ILE A 166 -15.39 12.98 5.86
CA ILE A 166 -14.81 14.13 5.17
C ILE A 166 -14.42 13.69 3.76
N ASP A 167 -15.04 14.26 2.74
CA ASP A 167 -14.72 13.92 1.36
C ASP A 167 -13.26 14.26 1.03
N GLY A 168 -12.50 13.29 0.51
CA GLY A 168 -11.11 13.47 0.09
C GLY A 168 -10.09 13.55 1.23
N TRP A 169 -10.45 13.17 2.46
CA TRP A 169 -9.55 13.19 3.61
C TRP A 169 -8.26 12.39 3.39
N GLU A 170 -8.30 11.36 2.54
CA GLU A 170 -7.16 10.51 2.21
C GLU A 170 -6.02 11.28 1.54
N GLU A 171 -6.34 12.39 0.87
CA GLU A 171 -5.42 13.23 0.11
C GLU A 171 -5.08 14.54 0.83
N MET A 172 -5.81 14.89 1.89
CA MET A 172 -5.61 16.11 2.64
C MET A 172 -4.26 16.09 3.37
N PRO A 173 -3.57 17.24 3.49
CA PRO A 173 -2.49 17.37 4.47
C PRO A 173 -2.95 16.94 5.86
N VAL A 174 -2.06 16.31 6.64
CA VAL A 174 -2.35 15.77 7.98
C VAL A 174 -3.07 16.80 8.86
N THR A 175 -2.63 18.05 8.77
CA THR A 175 -3.17 19.18 9.53
C THR A 175 -4.58 19.56 9.12
N GLU A 176 -4.86 19.54 7.82
CA GLU A 176 -6.19 19.87 7.27
C GLU A 176 -7.20 18.78 7.62
N ALA A 177 -6.80 17.50 7.51
CA ALA A 177 -7.64 16.37 7.90
C ALA A 177 -7.93 16.39 9.42
N ALA A 178 -6.90 16.56 10.26
CA ALA A 178 -7.04 16.65 11.72
C ALA A 178 -7.98 17.80 12.12
N GLN A 179 -7.76 18.97 11.51
CA GLN A 179 -8.57 20.16 11.72
C GLN A 179 -10.02 19.96 11.27
N ALA A 180 -10.25 19.29 10.13
CA ALA A 180 -11.60 19.03 9.62
C ALA A 180 -12.40 18.10 10.53
N VAL A 181 -11.74 17.13 11.19
CA VAL A 181 -12.38 16.25 12.18
C VAL A 181 -12.70 17.00 13.47
N GLN A 182 -11.72 17.72 14.03
CA GLN A 182 -11.87 18.35 15.36
C GLN A 182 -12.59 19.70 15.32
N ARG A 183 -12.62 20.39 14.18
CA ARG A 183 -13.15 21.75 14.03
C ARG A 183 -12.58 22.73 15.06
N SER A 184 -11.27 22.65 15.31
CA SER A 184 -10.57 23.50 16.28
C SER A 184 -10.45 24.96 15.79
N ALA A 185 -10.07 25.91 16.65
CA ALA A 185 -9.85 27.29 16.25
C ALA A 185 -8.44 27.55 15.64
N TYR A 186 -7.58 26.52 15.59
CA TYR A 186 -6.14 26.67 15.26
C TYR A 186 -5.67 25.63 14.22
N PRO A 187 -5.90 25.86 12.91
CA PRO A 187 -5.62 24.89 11.84
C PRO A 187 -4.13 24.48 11.73
N ASP A 188 -3.19 25.38 12.02
CA ASP A 188 -1.76 25.12 11.84
C ASP A 188 -1.10 24.39 13.04
N ALA A 189 -1.82 24.21 14.15
CA ALA A 189 -1.24 23.68 15.39
C ALA A 189 -0.75 22.23 15.26
N TYR A 190 -1.37 21.46 14.37
CA TYR A 190 -1.08 20.04 14.15
C TYR A 190 0.22 19.81 13.37
N ALA A 191 0.71 20.80 12.61
CA ALA A 191 1.84 20.65 11.70
C ALA A 191 3.14 20.26 12.42
N LYS A 192 3.30 20.71 13.67
CA LYS A 192 4.47 20.42 14.49
C LYS A 192 4.50 18.97 15.00
N HIS A 193 3.35 18.29 15.02
CA HIS A 193 3.22 16.92 15.52
C HIS A 193 3.35 15.86 14.44
N GLU A 194 3.19 16.24 13.17
CA GLU A 194 3.26 15.33 12.02
C GLU A 194 4.56 14.49 11.99
N PRO A 195 5.78 15.05 12.25
CA PRO A 195 6.99 14.22 12.28
C PRO A 195 6.97 13.13 13.36
N LEU A 196 6.53 13.47 14.58
CA LEU A 196 6.47 12.52 15.70
C LEU A 196 5.35 11.49 15.51
N ALA A 197 4.18 11.92 15.04
CA ALA A 197 3.06 11.04 14.69
C ALA A 197 3.46 10.01 13.62
N THR A 198 4.21 10.45 12.61
CA THR A 198 4.74 9.57 11.55
C THR A 198 5.74 8.57 12.13
N ALA A 199 6.69 9.02 12.96
CA ALA A 199 7.67 8.15 13.60
C ALA A 199 7.00 7.07 14.46
N LEU A 200 5.94 7.43 15.21
CA LEU A 200 5.15 6.48 16.01
C LEU A 200 4.44 5.44 15.13
N GLN A 201 3.78 5.90 14.05
CA GLN A 201 3.07 5.00 13.12
C GLN A 201 4.01 3.97 12.51
N GLN A 202 5.23 4.36 12.19
CA GLN A 202 6.22 3.46 11.57
C GLN A 202 6.92 2.55 12.56
N ALA A 203 7.11 2.99 13.80
CA ALA A 203 7.66 2.14 14.84
C ALA A 203 6.66 1.04 15.26
N ILE A 204 5.37 1.35 15.28
CA ILE A 204 4.32 0.49 15.84
C ILE A 204 3.51 -0.26 14.77
N GLY A 205 3.21 0.38 13.64
CA GLY A 205 2.37 -0.20 12.59
C GLY A 205 2.86 -1.58 12.09
N PRO A 206 4.16 -1.74 11.77
CA PRO A 206 4.72 -3.02 11.37
C PRO A 206 4.69 -4.10 12.45
N THR A 207 4.82 -3.74 13.73
CA THR A 207 4.81 -4.70 14.85
C THR A 207 3.42 -5.27 15.10
N LEU A 208 2.37 -4.52 14.77
CA LEU A 208 0.98 -4.98 14.85
C LEU A 208 0.58 -5.91 13.69
N GLY A 209 1.30 -5.88 12.57
CA GLY A 209 1.07 -6.75 11.41
C GLY A 209 1.87 -8.06 11.41
N THR A 210 2.87 -8.20 12.30
CA THR A 210 3.80 -9.34 12.31
C THR A 210 3.38 -10.50 13.23
N SER A 211 2.33 -10.34 14.04
CA SER A 211 1.86 -11.39 14.97
C SER A 211 0.95 -12.47 14.35
N ALA A 212 0.77 -12.48 13.02
CA ALA A 212 -0.08 -13.47 12.33
C ALA A 212 0.68 -14.60 11.60
N THR A 213 2.02 -14.62 11.61
CA THR A 213 2.76 -15.63 10.82
C THR A 213 3.92 -16.25 11.60
N THR A 214 3.60 -17.24 12.43
CA THR A 214 4.60 -18.20 12.93
C THR A 214 5.19 -18.97 11.74
N ALA A 215 6.52 -19.03 11.71
CA ALA A 215 7.35 -19.62 10.67
C ALA A 215 6.98 -21.07 10.29
N VAL A 216 6.95 -21.36 9.00
CA VAL A 216 7.28 -22.69 8.45
C VAL A 216 8.22 -22.50 7.27
N GLY A 217 9.43 -23.01 7.41
CA GLY A 217 10.43 -23.04 6.33
C GLY A 217 9.98 -23.86 5.13
N GLY A 218 10.31 -23.40 3.94
CA GLY A 218 10.05 -24.10 2.68
C GLY A 218 10.98 -23.63 1.57
N ARG A 219 11.91 -24.50 1.19
CA ARG A 219 12.96 -24.32 0.20
C ARG A 219 12.42 -24.17 -1.24
N ALA A 220 13.17 -23.43 -2.05
CA ALA A 220 12.89 -23.01 -3.42
C ALA A 220 12.73 -24.14 -4.45
N CYS A 221 12.03 -23.82 -5.56
CA CYS A 221 12.20 -24.48 -6.86
C CYS A 221 12.43 -23.43 -7.96
N ALA A 222 13.49 -23.62 -8.74
CA ALA A 222 13.88 -22.83 -9.89
C ALA A 222 13.15 -23.28 -11.17
N GLY A 223 12.90 -22.35 -12.10
CA GLY A 223 12.48 -22.67 -13.47
C GLY A 223 11.88 -21.49 -14.27
N GLN A 224 12.75 -20.84 -15.06
CA GLN A 224 12.48 -20.09 -16.31
C GLN A 224 12.08 -18.59 -16.25
N THR A 225 13.08 -17.77 -16.64
CA THR A 225 13.03 -16.38 -17.16
C THR A 225 12.12 -15.39 -16.45
N ALA A 226 12.37 -15.18 -15.16
CA ALA A 226 12.10 -13.93 -14.48
C ALA A 226 13.42 -13.16 -14.34
N VAL A 227 13.37 -11.83 -14.35
CA VAL A 227 14.48 -10.97 -13.88
C VAL A 227 14.91 -11.53 -12.53
N GLY A 228 16.12 -12.12 -12.46
CA GLY A 228 16.65 -12.61 -11.19
C GLY A 228 16.78 -11.44 -10.21
N PRO A 229 16.69 -11.67 -8.89
CA PRO A 229 16.85 -10.59 -7.92
C PRO A 229 18.24 -9.99 -8.14
N ALA A 230 18.28 -8.73 -8.57
CA ALA A 230 19.50 -7.96 -8.49
C ALA A 230 19.94 -7.98 -7.02
N ALA A 231 21.24 -8.19 -6.79
CA ALA A 231 21.79 -8.05 -5.46
C ALA A 231 21.43 -6.64 -4.95
N ASP A 232 20.84 -6.56 -3.77
CA ASP A 232 20.44 -5.30 -3.16
C ASP A 232 21.68 -4.40 -3.01
N PRO A 233 21.71 -3.23 -3.67
CA PRO A 233 22.88 -2.37 -3.64
C PRO A 233 22.94 -1.50 -2.38
N GLN A 234 22.10 -1.78 -1.37
CA GLN A 234 22.17 -1.20 -0.02
C GLN A 234 22.17 0.33 -0.05
N GLY A 235 21.27 0.89 -0.85
CA GLY A 235 21.03 2.31 -0.97
C GLY A 235 21.90 3.04 -1.99
N LYS A 236 22.85 2.36 -2.64
CA LYS A 236 23.73 2.95 -3.66
C LYS A 236 23.32 2.54 -5.07
N LEU A 237 23.63 3.39 -6.05
CA LEU A 237 23.55 2.98 -7.44
C LEU A 237 24.73 2.04 -7.78
N PRO A 238 24.50 0.86 -8.38
CA PRO A 238 25.60 -0.04 -8.75
C PRO A 238 26.60 0.59 -9.72
N ASP A 239 27.88 0.24 -9.56
CA ASP A 239 28.92 0.66 -10.49
C ASP A 239 28.63 0.18 -11.92
N GLY A 240 28.71 1.09 -12.89
CA GLY A 240 28.43 0.78 -14.29
C GLY A 240 26.94 0.63 -14.61
N TYR A 241 26.01 0.95 -13.69
CA TYR A 241 24.60 1.05 -14.02
C TYR A 241 24.36 2.00 -15.19
N THR A 242 23.55 1.57 -16.15
CA THR A 242 23.07 2.41 -17.24
C THR A 242 21.58 2.23 -17.40
N ILE A 243 20.85 3.34 -17.60
CA ILE A 243 19.42 3.28 -17.90
C ILE A 243 19.20 2.48 -19.20
N PRO A 244 18.35 1.44 -19.20
CA PRO A 244 18.12 0.60 -20.37
C PRO A 244 17.86 1.38 -21.66
N ARG A 245 18.43 0.93 -22.79
CA ARG A 245 18.36 1.66 -24.07
C ARG A 245 16.93 1.83 -24.60
N GLY A 246 16.01 0.95 -24.22
CA GLY A 246 14.59 0.99 -24.61
C GLY A 246 13.69 1.86 -23.74
N THR A 247 14.24 2.55 -22.73
CA THR A 247 13.47 3.46 -21.86
C THR A 247 13.01 4.69 -22.64
N THR A 248 11.73 5.05 -22.50
CA THR A 248 11.14 6.23 -23.16
C THR A 248 11.86 7.51 -22.72
N PRO A 249 11.88 8.59 -23.53
CA PRO A 249 12.50 9.85 -23.14
C PRO A 249 11.98 10.40 -21.81
N GLN A 250 10.67 10.28 -21.57
CA GLN A 250 10.03 10.74 -20.33
C GLN A 250 10.49 9.92 -19.13
N ALA A 251 10.44 8.59 -19.22
CA ALA A 251 10.92 7.72 -18.15
C ALA A 251 12.42 7.90 -17.88
N ARG A 252 13.22 8.13 -18.93
CA ARG A 252 14.65 8.41 -18.79
C ARG A 252 14.89 9.70 -18.02
N ALA A 253 14.23 10.80 -18.38
CA ALA A 253 14.35 12.07 -17.66
C ALA A 253 13.91 11.94 -16.19
N ALA A 254 12.84 11.19 -15.93
CA ALA A 254 12.39 10.91 -14.57
C ALA A 254 13.43 10.14 -13.75
N ILE A 255 14.01 9.09 -14.32
CA ILE A 255 15.07 8.30 -13.67
C ILE A 255 16.30 9.16 -13.42
N GLU A 256 16.79 9.90 -14.42
CA GLU A 256 17.97 10.75 -14.30
C GLU A 256 17.81 11.78 -13.18
N TRP A 257 16.63 12.41 -13.10
CA TRP A 257 16.34 13.37 -12.04
C TRP A 257 16.23 12.72 -10.67
N ALA A 258 15.56 11.57 -10.55
CA ALA A 258 15.42 10.87 -9.26
C ALA A 258 16.78 10.41 -8.71
N LEU A 259 17.66 9.91 -9.59
CA LEU A 259 19.02 9.49 -9.20
C LEU A 259 19.89 10.65 -8.71
N GLN A 260 19.67 11.88 -9.19
CA GLN A 260 20.37 13.06 -8.65
C GLN A 260 19.97 13.39 -7.20
N GLN A 261 18.82 12.89 -6.73
CA GLN A 261 18.33 13.15 -5.38
C GLN A 261 18.85 12.14 -4.35
N LEU A 262 19.63 11.12 -4.76
CA LEU A 262 20.19 10.11 -3.87
C LEU A 262 20.92 10.74 -2.67
N GLY A 263 20.63 10.23 -1.49
CA GLY A 263 21.13 10.75 -0.21
C GLY A 263 20.33 11.92 0.37
N GLY A 264 19.32 12.45 -0.33
CA GLY A 264 18.37 13.41 0.24
C GLY A 264 17.54 12.77 1.36
N ALA A 265 17.37 13.45 2.49
CA ALA A 265 16.63 12.90 3.62
C ALA A 265 15.13 12.79 3.30
N TYR A 266 14.52 11.67 3.67
CA TYR A 266 13.08 11.49 3.55
C TYR A 266 12.33 12.50 4.43
N GLN A 267 11.22 13.04 3.92
CA GLN A 267 10.22 13.77 4.70
C GLN A 267 8.83 13.32 4.29
N TRP A 268 8.05 12.78 5.24
CA TRP A 268 6.63 12.49 5.04
C TRP A 268 5.87 13.77 4.71
N GLY A 269 5.01 13.74 3.69
CA GLY A 269 4.25 14.92 3.27
C GLY A 269 5.10 15.96 2.52
N GLY A 270 6.42 15.74 2.39
CA GLY A 270 7.33 16.69 1.76
C GLY A 270 6.99 16.96 0.29
N SER A 271 7.09 18.21 -0.14
CA SER A 271 6.70 18.65 -1.49
C SER A 271 7.74 18.32 -2.59
N CYS A 272 8.92 17.87 -2.17
CA CYS A 272 10.06 17.52 -3.02
C CYS A 272 10.54 18.67 -3.93
N THR A 273 10.28 19.93 -3.54
CA THR A 273 10.76 21.15 -4.22
C THR A 273 12.25 21.41 -3.98
N ASN A 274 12.77 20.96 -2.84
CA ASN A 274 14.19 21.00 -2.48
C ASN A 274 14.58 19.68 -1.77
N PRO A 275 14.79 18.58 -2.53
CA PRO A 275 15.01 17.24 -1.99
C PRO A 275 16.16 17.10 -0.98
N ARG A 276 17.16 18.00 -1.09
CA ARG A 276 18.36 18.03 -0.22
C ARG A 276 18.42 19.28 0.66
N GLY A 277 17.32 20.03 0.73
CA GLY A 277 17.23 21.29 1.44
C GLY A 277 17.32 21.15 2.96
N ALA A 278 17.63 22.24 3.64
CA ALA A 278 17.58 22.30 5.10
C ALA A 278 16.14 22.22 5.62
N GLU A 279 15.17 22.80 4.89
CA GLU A 279 13.75 22.79 5.25
C GLU A 279 13.13 21.41 5.02
N PRO A 280 12.62 20.73 6.06
CA PRO A 280 12.03 19.41 5.91
C PRO A 280 10.88 19.39 4.91
N ARG A 281 9.95 20.35 4.95
CA ARG A 281 8.74 20.36 4.09
C ARG A 281 9.03 20.39 2.59
N ASP A 282 10.22 20.84 2.20
CA ASP A 282 10.65 20.88 0.80
C ASP A 282 11.32 19.58 0.34
N ARG A 283 11.66 18.66 1.26
CA ARG A 283 12.22 17.34 0.94
C ARG A 283 11.16 16.38 0.41
N CYS A 284 11.53 15.14 0.12
CA CYS A 284 10.65 14.19 -0.59
C CYS A 284 10.08 13.12 0.34
N ASP A 285 8.82 12.75 0.13
CA ASP A 285 8.28 11.43 0.46
C ASP A 285 8.28 10.54 -0.79
N CYS A 286 7.79 9.31 -0.65
CA CYS A 286 7.75 8.33 -1.73
C CYS A 286 7.00 8.85 -2.96
N SER A 287 5.80 9.39 -2.78
CA SER A 287 4.94 9.89 -3.85
C SER A 287 5.37 11.23 -4.44
N SER A 288 5.89 12.16 -3.63
CA SER A 288 6.38 13.44 -4.13
C SER A 288 7.68 13.32 -4.90
N LEU A 289 8.52 12.33 -4.59
CA LEU A 289 9.67 11.96 -5.43
C LEU A 289 9.21 11.56 -6.83
N MET A 290 8.18 10.71 -6.94
CA MET A 290 7.64 10.29 -8.24
C MET A 290 7.02 11.48 -8.99
N GLN A 291 6.24 12.30 -8.28
CA GLN A 291 5.59 13.48 -8.83
C GLN A 291 6.60 14.44 -9.46
N ARG A 292 7.71 14.73 -8.78
CA ARG A 292 8.74 15.64 -9.29
C ARG A 292 9.57 15.01 -10.41
N ALA A 293 9.91 13.72 -10.29
CA ALA A 293 10.64 12.99 -11.32
C ALA A 293 9.88 13.00 -12.66
N TYR A 294 8.59 12.69 -12.65
CA TYR A 294 7.77 12.75 -13.86
C TYR A 294 7.42 14.19 -14.27
N GLY A 295 7.32 15.12 -13.31
CA GLY A 295 7.10 16.53 -13.58
C GLY A 295 8.19 17.17 -14.44
N VAL A 296 9.47 16.85 -14.20
CA VAL A 296 10.57 17.33 -15.06
C VAL A 296 10.55 16.71 -16.46
N ALA A 297 9.89 15.56 -16.61
CA ALA A 297 9.63 14.91 -17.89
C ALA A 297 8.34 15.41 -18.57
N GLY A 298 7.70 16.44 -18.02
CA GLY A 298 6.47 17.04 -18.55
C GLY A 298 5.21 16.22 -18.29
N VAL A 299 5.25 15.24 -17.36
CA VAL A 299 4.10 14.43 -16.98
C VAL A 299 3.66 14.80 -15.56
N SER A 300 2.43 15.30 -15.43
CA SER A 300 1.84 15.62 -14.13
C SER A 300 1.30 14.37 -13.48
N LEU A 301 1.88 13.98 -12.35
CA LEU A 301 1.30 12.98 -11.46
C LEU A 301 0.58 13.64 -10.28
N SER A 302 -0.47 12.99 -9.80
CA SER A 302 -1.13 13.33 -8.54
C SER A 302 -0.18 13.22 -7.34
N ARG A 303 -0.59 13.80 -6.20
CA ARG A 303 0.30 14.00 -5.06
C ARG A 303 0.59 12.72 -4.28
N THR A 304 -0.37 11.81 -4.15
CA THR A 304 -0.29 10.70 -3.19
C THR A 304 -0.10 9.35 -3.87
N THR A 305 0.47 8.40 -3.13
CA THR A 305 0.59 7.00 -3.56
C THR A 305 -0.78 6.40 -3.93
N TYR A 306 -1.83 6.80 -3.19
CA TYR A 306 -3.21 6.30 -3.35
C TYR A 306 -3.87 6.75 -4.65
N THR A 307 -3.44 7.89 -5.20
CA THR A 307 -3.93 8.40 -6.49
C THR A 307 -3.02 7.99 -7.63
N GLN A 308 -1.69 8.01 -7.41
CA GLN A 308 -0.70 7.58 -8.41
C GLN A 308 -0.87 6.12 -8.82
N VAL A 309 -1.35 5.24 -7.92
CA VAL A 309 -1.67 3.84 -8.26
C VAL A 309 -2.77 3.73 -9.31
N ASN A 310 -3.51 4.79 -9.64
CA ASN A 310 -4.54 4.80 -10.66
C ASN A 310 -4.09 5.45 -11.98
N GLU A 311 -2.85 5.93 -12.05
CA GLU A 311 -2.33 6.64 -13.21
C GLU A 311 -1.61 5.73 -14.20
N GLY A 312 -1.62 6.12 -15.48
CA GLY A 312 -0.98 5.34 -16.54
C GLY A 312 -1.63 3.97 -16.80
N LYS A 313 -0.87 3.06 -17.41
CA LYS A 313 -1.32 1.71 -17.80
C LYS A 313 -0.95 0.68 -16.74
N VAL A 314 -1.87 -0.22 -16.42
CA VAL A 314 -1.60 -1.39 -15.56
C VAL A 314 -0.53 -2.28 -16.22
N VAL A 315 0.47 -2.69 -15.45
CA VAL A 315 1.53 -3.61 -15.88
C VAL A 315 1.55 -4.85 -14.96
N PRO A 316 1.65 -6.07 -15.50
CA PRO A 316 1.88 -7.25 -14.68
C PRO A 316 3.25 -7.20 -13.97
N ALA A 317 3.36 -7.68 -12.74
CA ALA A 317 4.60 -7.65 -11.96
C ALA A 317 5.82 -8.28 -12.68
N GLY A 318 5.60 -9.32 -13.51
CA GLY A 318 6.66 -9.94 -14.32
C GLY A 318 7.09 -9.15 -15.58
N ALA A 319 6.45 -8.00 -15.85
CA ALA A 319 6.67 -7.18 -17.04
C ALA A 319 7.12 -5.74 -16.72
N VAL A 320 7.63 -5.53 -15.50
CA VAL A 320 8.20 -4.25 -15.04
C VAL A 320 9.36 -3.85 -15.94
N ARG A 321 9.37 -2.57 -16.34
CA ARG A 321 10.42 -1.92 -17.13
C ARG A 321 10.91 -0.67 -16.43
N ALA A 322 12.08 -0.20 -16.82
CA ALA A 322 12.58 1.10 -16.40
C ALA A 322 11.55 2.20 -16.71
N GLY A 323 11.22 3.00 -15.70
CA GLY A 323 10.16 4.01 -15.73
C GLY A 323 8.86 3.58 -15.08
N ASP A 324 8.59 2.28 -14.90
CA ASP A 324 7.34 1.89 -14.26
C ASP A 324 7.34 2.30 -12.77
N LEU A 325 6.20 2.79 -12.29
CA LEU A 325 5.96 2.99 -10.86
C LEU A 325 5.58 1.66 -10.22
N VAL A 326 6.29 1.28 -9.17
CA VAL A 326 6.12 0.03 -8.43
C VAL A 326 5.51 0.35 -7.07
N PHE A 327 4.31 -0.18 -6.82
CA PHE A 327 3.54 0.07 -5.61
C PHE A 327 3.60 -1.13 -4.67
N SER A 328 3.75 -0.85 -3.37
CA SER A 328 4.00 -1.86 -2.34
C SER A 328 3.47 -1.39 -0.97
N GLY A 329 3.47 -2.30 0.02
CA GLY A 329 3.10 -2.01 1.40
C GLY A 329 1.59 -1.88 1.64
N GLY A 330 1.14 -2.22 2.85
CA GLY A 330 -0.27 -2.13 3.26
C GLY A 330 -1.18 -3.27 2.80
N GLY A 331 -0.67 -4.24 2.01
CA GLY A 331 -1.39 -5.47 1.63
C GLY A 331 -2.61 -5.30 0.71
N ASN A 332 -3.02 -4.06 0.41
CA ASN A 332 -4.17 -3.74 -0.44
C ASN A 332 -3.71 -3.06 -1.74
N PRO A 333 -3.88 -3.69 -2.92
CA PRO A 333 -3.53 -3.09 -4.21
C PRO A 333 -4.27 -1.79 -4.56
N ALA A 334 -5.43 -1.55 -3.95
CA ALA A 334 -6.18 -0.30 -4.13
C ALA A 334 -5.67 0.84 -3.23
N SER A 335 -4.90 0.54 -2.18
CA SER A 335 -4.36 1.52 -1.25
C SER A 335 -2.93 1.15 -0.82
N PRO A 336 -1.98 1.15 -1.78
CA PRO A 336 -0.59 0.87 -1.45
C PRO A 336 -0.01 1.99 -0.57
N GLN A 337 0.85 1.63 0.36
CA GLN A 337 1.47 2.59 1.29
C GLN A 337 2.78 3.18 0.77
N HIS A 338 3.37 2.58 -0.27
CA HIS A 338 4.65 2.99 -0.80
C HIS A 338 4.70 2.90 -2.32
N VAL A 339 5.50 3.79 -2.93
CA VAL A 339 5.77 3.82 -4.38
C VAL A 339 7.25 4.04 -4.64
N ALA A 340 7.76 3.36 -5.67
CA ALA A 340 9.14 3.45 -6.12
C ALA A 340 9.20 3.55 -7.66
N LEU A 341 10.29 4.14 -8.18
CA LEU A 341 10.53 4.23 -9.62
C LEU A 341 11.44 3.08 -10.07
N ALA A 342 10.96 2.26 -11.00
CA ALA A 342 11.77 1.19 -11.58
C ALA A 342 12.91 1.77 -12.42
N LEU A 343 14.13 1.31 -12.15
CA LEU A 343 15.35 1.69 -12.86
C LEU A 343 15.67 0.73 -14.02
N GLY A 344 14.98 -0.41 -14.10
CA GLY A 344 15.41 -1.56 -14.89
C GLY A 344 16.32 -2.48 -14.09
N ASP A 345 16.69 -3.62 -14.68
CA ASP A 345 17.62 -4.60 -14.09
C ASP A 345 17.25 -5.06 -12.67
N GLY A 346 15.95 -5.06 -12.33
CA GLY A 346 15.47 -5.46 -11.00
C GLY A 346 15.73 -4.43 -9.90
N LEU A 347 16.04 -3.19 -10.24
CA LEU A 347 16.33 -2.10 -9.30
C LEU A 347 15.21 -1.06 -9.28
N VAL A 348 15.07 -0.39 -8.14
CA VAL A 348 14.19 0.76 -7.95
C VAL A 348 14.90 1.88 -7.19
N VAL A 349 14.53 3.13 -7.46
CA VAL A 349 14.87 4.28 -6.61
C VAL A 349 13.62 4.73 -5.87
N HIS A 350 13.77 5.04 -4.58
CA HIS A 350 12.65 5.47 -3.75
C HIS A 350 13.09 6.41 -2.62
N ALA A 351 12.11 7.10 -2.03
CA ALA A 351 12.25 7.73 -0.72
C ALA A 351 11.53 6.80 0.28
N PRO A 352 12.24 5.97 1.07
CA PRO A 352 11.64 4.83 1.75
C PRO A 352 10.80 5.19 2.99
N ALA A 353 11.42 5.89 3.95
CA ALA A 353 10.82 6.21 5.24
C ALA A 353 11.63 7.29 5.98
N PRO A 354 11.06 7.99 6.97
CA PRO A 354 11.77 8.85 7.91
C PRO A 354 13.01 8.19 8.50
N GLY A 355 14.05 9.00 8.75
CA GLY A 355 15.36 8.52 9.21
C GLY A 355 16.18 7.82 8.13
N LYS A 356 15.63 7.60 6.94
CA LYS A 356 16.33 7.11 5.76
C LYS A 356 16.51 8.21 4.73
N VAL A 357 17.29 7.90 3.71
CA VAL A 357 17.57 8.77 2.59
C VAL A 357 16.98 8.19 1.31
N ILE A 358 16.84 9.03 0.29
CA ILE A 358 16.53 8.59 -1.07
C ILE A 358 17.64 7.65 -1.52
N GLU A 359 17.26 6.43 -1.89
CA GLU A 359 18.19 5.33 -2.03
C GLU A 359 17.78 4.39 -3.17
N VAL A 360 18.74 3.57 -3.64
CA VAL A 360 18.47 2.51 -4.61
C VAL A 360 18.44 1.17 -3.90
N THR A 361 17.44 0.36 -4.22
CA THR A 361 17.28 -0.97 -3.65
C THR A 361 16.90 -1.97 -4.74
N SER A 362 16.96 -3.26 -4.43
CA SER A 362 16.35 -4.27 -5.31
C SER A 362 14.82 -4.13 -5.27
N ILE A 363 14.14 -4.39 -6.37
CA ILE A 363 12.67 -4.36 -6.42
C ILE A 363 12.05 -5.32 -5.39
N THR A 364 12.75 -6.41 -5.06
CA THR A 364 12.32 -7.39 -4.05
C THR A 364 12.51 -6.89 -2.61
N SER A 365 13.51 -6.06 -2.36
CA SER A 365 13.74 -5.42 -1.06
C SER A 365 12.78 -4.24 -0.82
N ASN A 366 12.09 -3.76 -1.86
CA ASN A 366 11.06 -2.73 -1.77
C ASN A 366 9.71 -3.26 -1.24
N GLY A 367 9.61 -4.56 -0.93
CA GLY A 367 8.40 -5.21 -0.43
C GLY A 367 7.57 -5.87 -1.53
N ASP A 368 6.47 -6.51 -1.13
CA ASP A 368 5.59 -7.21 -2.06
C ASP A 368 4.97 -6.24 -3.07
N ILE A 369 5.11 -6.57 -4.37
CA ILE A 369 4.57 -5.76 -5.46
C ILE A 369 3.05 -5.94 -5.47
N LEU A 370 2.32 -4.88 -5.13
CA LEU A 370 0.87 -4.84 -5.14
C LEU A 370 0.30 -4.38 -6.48
N ALA A 371 0.95 -3.39 -7.10
CA ALA A 371 0.56 -2.86 -8.39
C ALA A 371 1.77 -2.28 -9.13
N VAL A 372 1.67 -2.21 -10.46
CA VAL A 372 2.68 -1.57 -11.31
C VAL A 372 1.96 -0.69 -12.34
N ARG A 373 2.44 0.54 -12.50
CA ARG A 373 1.90 1.51 -13.46
C ARG A 373 2.95 2.04 -14.42
N ARG A 374 2.64 1.98 -15.71
CA ARG A 374 3.45 2.58 -16.78
C ARG A 374 2.88 3.93 -17.16
N ILE A 375 3.65 4.99 -16.86
CA ILE A 375 3.21 6.37 -17.03
C ILE A 375 3.34 6.87 -18.48
N ALA A 376 4.31 6.36 -19.25
CA ALA A 376 4.54 6.72 -20.65
C ALA A 376 4.92 5.51 -21.50
#